data_AF-A0A845YBB5-F1
#
_entry.id   AF-A0A845YBB5-F1
#
_cell.length_a   1.000
_cell.length_b   1.000
_cell.length_c   1.000
_cell.angle_alpha   90.00
_cell.angle_beta   90.00
_cell.angle_gamma   90.00
#
_symmetry.space_group_name_H-M   'P 1'
#
loop_
_entity.id
_entity.type
_entity.pdbx_description
1 polymer ?
#
loop_
_entity_poly.entity_id
_entity_poly.type
_entity_poly.pdbx_seq_one_letter_code
_entity_poly.pdbx_strand_id
1 'polypeptide(L)'
;MNRDELLDNLCSCSSGTFDRVVAYLKPPAGTLSSERNSQATRAAELLIWAEHSDGPSLEKLEKCYRRAIGEQPAKVPIKHSKRSLWEVILTSLLISGLTTGLVLGMRSLGLLESLELEAYDHLLQLRPAEQLDEHILVVEVNQEDINEYGSYPLEDTKLAELISKLEQYQPRVIGVDMHRYTKRGQGREQLIAQFRENSDIITVCKYGSQSKDFYPPSEFSKEQLRNQVGFSNLPLDGAGKQVRTIRRQLLSYAPKLSESPHPCSTPFSFSLQLAYRFLDKEGIQPMTLNDDDEWEFGGVVFKPLTVHFGGYQQLNGQSDQIMINYRSSSLPGRKVTFKQVLEGQVNRDDVKDRIVLIGMNVEKSGDIHDTPYREMLGVWIQAHMVSQIIRAVIDERPLIWVLPQWRGVLWGETFWILAWSSVGGLIVWRFQSRLKLILLICGITTLVLHQICLVILSTSGGWMPLVPSGLGLIFTTVSSSIAYKYLFKHKQ
;
A
#
# COMPACT_ATOMS: atom_id res chain seq x y z
N MET A 1 -4.52 -67.49 -16.44
CA MET A 1 -4.43 -68.90 -16.85
C MET A 1 -5.28 -69.70 -15.89
N ASN A 2 -5.93 -70.78 -16.35
CA ASN A 2 -6.61 -71.66 -15.41
C ASN A 2 -5.59 -72.56 -14.68
N ARG A 3 -6.04 -73.25 -13.63
CA ARG A 3 -5.19 -74.06 -12.75
C ARG A 3 -4.36 -75.10 -13.52
N ASP A 4 -5.01 -75.84 -14.43
CA ASP A 4 -4.40 -76.95 -15.15
C ASP A 4 -3.43 -76.44 -16.24
N GLU A 5 -3.77 -75.33 -16.89
CA GLU A 5 -2.88 -74.64 -17.85
C GLU A 5 -1.60 -74.12 -17.17
N LEU A 6 -1.71 -73.63 -15.93
CA LEU A 6 -0.54 -73.21 -15.14
C LEU A 6 0.32 -74.39 -14.71
N LEU A 7 -0.30 -75.53 -14.35
CA LEU A 7 0.43 -76.75 -14.04
C LEU A 7 1.19 -77.27 -15.27
N ASP A 8 0.54 -77.38 -16.42
CA ASP A 8 1.16 -77.85 -17.67
C ASP A 8 2.32 -76.95 -18.09
N ASN A 9 2.17 -75.64 -17.95
CA ASN A 9 3.22 -74.67 -18.24
C ASN A 9 4.41 -74.79 -17.27
N LEU A 10 4.18 -75.02 -15.98
CA LEU A 10 5.25 -75.26 -15.01
C LEU A 10 5.95 -76.61 -15.25
N CYS A 11 5.21 -77.64 -15.65
CA CYS A 11 5.77 -78.96 -15.99
C CYS A 11 6.63 -78.93 -17.26
N SER A 12 6.24 -78.15 -18.27
CA SER A 12 6.88 -78.12 -19.60
C SER A 12 7.96 -77.04 -19.77
N CYS A 13 8.05 -76.06 -18.87
CA CYS A 13 9.06 -75.01 -18.96
C CYS A 13 10.49 -75.53 -18.72
N SER A 14 11.51 -74.75 -19.13
CA SER A 14 12.90 -75.10 -18.85
C SER A 14 13.19 -75.12 -17.34
N SER A 15 14.11 -75.98 -16.89
CA SER A 15 14.52 -76.05 -15.48
C SER A 15 14.94 -74.67 -14.93
N GLY A 16 15.71 -73.90 -15.71
CA GLY A 16 16.11 -72.54 -15.33
C GLY A 16 14.98 -71.52 -15.30
N THR A 17 13.85 -71.76 -15.98
CA THR A 17 12.62 -70.97 -15.82
C THR A 17 11.93 -71.35 -14.52
N PHE A 18 11.77 -72.66 -14.26
CA PHE A 18 11.15 -73.17 -13.06
C PHE A 18 11.87 -72.69 -11.79
N ASP A 19 13.21 -72.77 -11.77
CA ASP A 19 14.02 -72.31 -10.64
C ASP A 19 13.88 -70.80 -10.39
N ARG A 20 13.69 -70.00 -11.46
CA ARG A 20 13.38 -68.56 -11.31
C ARG A 20 12.01 -68.34 -10.67
N VAL A 21 10.99 -69.12 -11.05
CA VAL A 21 9.66 -69.04 -10.43
C VAL A 21 9.75 -69.37 -8.95
N VAL A 22 10.45 -70.45 -8.59
CA VAL A 22 10.70 -70.85 -7.20
C VAL A 22 11.47 -69.76 -6.45
N ALA A 23 12.51 -69.17 -7.05
CA ALA A 23 13.28 -68.08 -6.45
C ALA A 23 12.47 -66.79 -6.26
N TYR A 24 11.49 -66.51 -7.12
CA TYR A 24 10.59 -65.37 -6.97
C TYR A 24 9.57 -65.58 -5.85
N LEU A 25 9.10 -66.81 -5.65
CA LEU A 25 8.09 -67.12 -4.64
C LEU A 25 8.66 -67.44 -3.26
N LYS A 26 9.90 -67.97 -3.21
CA LYS A 26 10.60 -68.39 -1.99
C LYS A 26 9.72 -69.28 -1.08
N PRO A 27 9.30 -70.46 -1.56
CA PRO A 27 8.50 -71.36 -0.74
C PRO A 27 9.27 -71.79 0.52
N PRO A 28 8.59 -72.03 1.66
CA PRO A 28 9.21 -72.52 2.89
C PRO A 28 10.02 -73.81 2.68
N ALA A 29 10.98 -74.05 3.58
CA ALA A 29 11.76 -75.28 3.55
C ALA A 29 10.84 -76.51 3.73
N GLY A 30 10.97 -77.50 2.84
CA GLY A 30 10.14 -78.70 2.84
C GLY A 30 8.87 -78.61 1.98
N THR A 31 8.53 -77.44 1.42
CA THR A 31 7.37 -77.29 0.52
C THR A 31 7.57 -77.99 -0.83
N LEU A 32 8.80 -78.03 -1.33
CA LEU A 32 9.16 -78.73 -2.56
C LEU A 32 10.08 -79.90 -2.24
N SER A 33 9.84 -81.01 -2.92
CA SER A 33 10.70 -82.18 -2.86
C SER A 33 12.06 -81.93 -3.53
N SER A 34 13.04 -82.80 -3.24
CA SER A 34 14.44 -82.60 -3.62
C SER A 34 14.64 -82.42 -5.12
N GLU A 35 15.73 -81.76 -5.53
CA GLU A 35 16.08 -81.55 -6.95
C GLU A 35 16.27 -82.85 -7.75
N ARG A 36 16.35 -84.02 -7.09
CA ARG A 36 16.40 -85.34 -7.75
C ARG A 36 15.03 -85.81 -8.28
N ASN A 37 13.94 -85.17 -7.86
CA ASN A 37 12.59 -85.50 -8.32
C ASN A 37 12.24 -84.78 -9.62
N SER A 38 11.30 -85.36 -10.37
CA SER A 38 10.85 -84.78 -11.64
C SER A 38 10.29 -83.37 -11.45
N GLN A 39 10.53 -82.48 -12.41
CA GLN A 39 9.97 -81.13 -12.40
C GLN A 39 8.43 -81.16 -12.35
N ALA A 40 7.78 -82.15 -12.96
CA ALA A 40 6.33 -82.33 -12.89
C ALA A 40 5.84 -82.55 -11.45
N THR A 41 6.57 -83.34 -10.65
CA THR A 41 6.28 -83.55 -9.23
C THR A 41 6.40 -82.23 -8.45
N ARG A 42 7.51 -81.51 -8.65
CA ARG A 42 7.78 -80.23 -7.96
C ARG A 42 6.81 -79.12 -8.41
N ALA A 43 6.36 -79.13 -9.66
CA ALA A 43 5.36 -78.20 -10.18
C ALA A 43 3.99 -78.43 -9.52
N ALA A 44 3.59 -79.69 -9.34
CA ALA A 44 2.36 -80.03 -8.63
C ALA A 44 2.42 -79.59 -7.15
N GLU A 45 3.54 -79.83 -6.47
CA GLU A 45 3.76 -79.38 -5.08
C GLU A 45 3.69 -77.84 -4.96
N LEU A 46 4.34 -77.11 -5.87
CA LEU A 46 4.32 -75.65 -5.89
C LEU A 46 2.91 -75.10 -6.10
N LEU A 47 2.13 -75.75 -6.95
CA LEU A 47 0.77 -75.35 -7.27
C LEU A 47 -0.19 -75.64 -6.10
N ILE A 48 -0.06 -76.79 -5.45
CA ILE A 48 -0.81 -77.13 -4.22
C ILE A 48 -0.50 -76.11 -3.11
N TRP A 49 0.78 -75.77 -2.92
CA TRP A 49 1.16 -74.74 -1.94
C TRP A 49 0.59 -73.38 -2.30
N ALA A 50 0.57 -72.99 -3.59
CA ALA A 50 -0.02 -71.73 -4.02
C ALA A 50 -1.53 -71.63 -3.76
N GLU A 51 -2.25 -72.76 -3.71
CA GLU A 51 -3.68 -72.84 -3.39
C GLU A 51 -3.95 -72.90 -1.88
N HIS A 52 -2.95 -73.17 -1.04
CA HIS A 52 -3.10 -73.24 0.40
C HIS A 52 -3.32 -71.84 1.01
N SER A 53 -3.94 -71.79 2.20
CA SER A 53 -4.29 -70.53 2.87
C SER A 53 -3.09 -69.68 3.28
N ASP A 54 -1.91 -70.30 3.44
CA ASP A 54 -0.62 -69.65 3.71
C ASP A 54 0.22 -69.43 2.44
N GLY A 55 -0.33 -69.80 1.27
CA GLY A 55 0.29 -69.72 -0.03
C GLY A 55 0.13 -68.36 -0.73
N PRO A 56 0.90 -68.11 -1.80
CA PRO A 56 0.87 -66.85 -2.55
C PRO A 56 -0.39 -66.58 -3.37
N SER A 57 -1.35 -67.51 -3.48
CA SER A 57 -2.43 -67.59 -4.48
C SER A 57 -1.97 -67.97 -5.90
N LEU A 58 -2.87 -68.62 -6.66
CA LEU A 58 -2.64 -68.97 -8.08
C LEU A 58 -2.32 -67.74 -8.94
N GLU A 59 -2.94 -66.60 -8.68
CA GLU A 59 -2.72 -65.36 -9.45
C GLU A 59 -1.27 -64.85 -9.32
N LYS A 60 -0.71 -64.93 -8.10
CA LYS A 60 0.68 -64.53 -7.86
C LYS A 60 1.67 -65.54 -8.45
N LEU A 61 1.36 -66.84 -8.39
CA LEU A 61 2.14 -67.88 -9.06
C LEU A 61 2.17 -67.66 -10.58
N GLU A 62 1.03 -67.38 -11.21
CA GLU A 62 0.94 -67.05 -12.63
C GLU A 62 1.79 -65.81 -12.97
N LYS A 63 1.72 -64.75 -12.16
CA LYS A 63 2.51 -63.53 -12.38
C LYS A 63 4.02 -63.80 -12.27
N CYS A 64 4.44 -64.65 -11.34
CA CYS A 64 5.84 -65.09 -11.21
C CYS A 64 6.29 -65.96 -12.38
N TYR A 65 5.43 -66.86 -12.87
CA TYR A 65 5.68 -67.66 -14.07
C TYR A 65 5.86 -66.78 -15.31
N ARG A 66 4.91 -65.89 -15.59
CA ARG A 66 5.00 -64.92 -16.71
C ARG A 66 6.26 -64.08 -16.65
N ARG A 67 6.63 -63.61 -15.44
CA ARG A 67 7.89 -62.88 -15.23
C ARG A 67 9.12 -63.75 -15.53
N ALA A 68 9.11 -65.03 -15.17
CA ALA A 68 10.24 -65.94 -15.38
C ALA A 68 10.47 -66.26 -16.87
N ILE A 69 9.39 -66.37 -17.66
CA ILE A 69 9.47 -66.57 -19.13
C ILE A 69 9.73 -65.27 -19.91
N GLY A 70 9.84 -64.12 -19.22
CA GLY A 70 10.11 -62.82 -19.86
C GLY A 70 8.88 -62.14 -20.46
N GLU A 71 7.68 -62.64 -20.20
CA GLU A 71 6.44 -61.90 -20.49
C GLU A 71 6.35 -60.72 -19.52
N GLN A 72 6.66 -59.53 -20.02
CA GLN A 72 6.30 -58.30 -19.32
C GLN A 72 4.77 -58.21 -19.28
N PRO A 73 4.14 -57.90 -18.13
CA PRO A 73 2.70 -57.67 -18.11
C PRO A 73 2.40 -56.61 -19.16
N ALA A 74 1.48 -56.93 -20.08
CA ALA A 74 1.01 -55.98 -21.08
C ALA A 74 0.73 -54.67 -20.35
N LYS A 75 1.40 -53.58 -20.76
CA LYS A 75 1.10 -52.25 -20.25
C LYS A 75 -0.38 -52.03 -20.55
N VAL A 76 -1.26 -52.24 -19.57
CA VAL A 76 -2.61 -51.68 -19.62
C VAL A 76 -2.36 -50.22 -19.95
N PRO A 77 -2.83 -49.71 -21.10
CA PRO A 77 -2.66 -48.31 -21.38
C PRO A 77 -3.42 -47.61 -20.25
N ILE A 78 -2.67 -47.06 -19.29
CA ILE A 78 -3.21 -46.04 -18.41
C ILE A 78 -3.67 -45.00 -19.39
N LYS A 79 -4.99 -44.97 -19.63
CA LYS A 79 -5.64 -43.90 -20.34
C LYS A 79 -5.48 -42.72 -19.39
N HIS A 80 -4.31 -42.08 -19.41
CA HIS A 80 -4.15 -40.75 -18.91
C HIS A 80 -5.17 -39.96 -19.71
N SER A 81 -6.34 -39.73 -19.11
CA SER A 81 -7.26 -38.73 -19.59
C SER A 81 -6.41 -37.47 -19.68
N LYS A 82 -5.96 -37.15 -20.91
CA LYS A 82 -5.51 -35.82 -21.26
C LYS A 82 -6.78 -34.97 -21.14
N ARG A 83 -7.17 -34.66 -19.91
CA ARG A 83 -8.18 -33.64 -19.67
C ARG A 83 -7.68 -32.41 -20.39
N SER A 84 -8.58 -31.82 -21.17
CA SER A 84 -8.24 -30.74 -22.07
C SER A 84 -7.55 -29.64 -21.27
N LEU A 85 -6.40 -29.18 -21.74
CA LEU A 85 -5.70 -27.99 -21.22
C LEU A 85 -6.69 -26.83 -20.98
N TRP A 86 -7.75 -26.75 -21.79
CA TRP A 86 -8.85 -25.81 -21.65
C TRP A 86 -9.66 -25.94 -20.36
N GLU A 87 -9.98 -27.15 -19.86
CA GLU A 87 -10.73 -27.31 -18.61
C GLU A 87 -9.96 -26.74 -17.41
N VAL A 88 -8.64 -26.92 -17.47
CA VAL A 88 -7.69 -26.52 -16.44
C VAL A 88 -7.49 -25.00 -16.43
N ILE A 89 -7.32 -24.41 -17.61
CA ILE A 89 -7.26 -22.95 -17.79
C ILE A 89 -8.59 -22.31 -17.38
N LEU A 90 -9.71 -22.85 -17.85
CA LEU A 90 -11.05 -22.33 -17.54
C LEU A 90 -11.32 -22.35 -16.03
N THR A 91 -11.01 -23.46 -15.35
CA THR A 91 -11.16 -23.57 -13.89
C THR A 91 -10.30 -22.52 -13.17
N SER A 92 -9.06 -22.31 -13.61
CA SER A 92 -8.15 -21.33 -12.99
C SER A 92 -8.63 -19.89 -13.19
N LEU A 93 -9.17 -19.57 -14.38
CA LEU A 93 -9.76 -18.26 -14.67
C LEU A 93 -11.03 -18.01 -13.85
N LEU A 94 -11.91 -19.00 -13.72
CA LEU A 94 -13.12 -18.89 -12.89
C LEU A 94 -12.79 -18.65 -11.42
N ILE A 95 -11.81 -19.37 -10.86
CA ILE A 95 -11.36 -19.16 -9.47
C ILE A 95 -10.76 -17.76 -9.31
N SER A 96 -9.95 -17.30 -10.27
CA SER A 96 -9.36 -15.94 -10.26
C SER A 96 -10.43 -14.85 -10.28
N GLY A 97 -11.48 -15.02 -11.09
CA GLY A 97 -12.63 -14.11 -11.14
C GLY A 97 -13.41 -14.09 -9.83
N LEU A 98 -13.74 -15.26 -9.27
CA LEU A 98 -14.49 -15.38 -8.02
C LEU A 98 -13.74 -14.79 -6.83
N THR A 99 -12.45 -15.07 -6.71
CA THR A 99 -11.61 -14.52 -5.63
C THR A 99 -11.42 -13.01 -5.78
N THR A 100 -11.26 -12.51 -7.01
CA THR A 100 -11.23 -11.06 -7.27
C THR A 100 -12.54 -10.41 -6.85
N GLY A 101 -13.69 -10.99 -7.22
CA GLY A 101 -15.01 -10.51 -6.79
C GLY A 101 -15.17 -10.50 -5.27
N LEU A 102 -14.68 -11.54 -4.59
CA LEU A 102 -14.67 -11.61 -3.12
C LEU A 102 -13.82 -10.49 -2.51
N VAL A 103 -12.60 -10.29 -3.01
CA VAL A 103 -11.68 -9.25 -2.52
C VAL A 103 -12.27 -7.85 -2.73
N LEU A 104 -12.82 -7.58 -3.92
CA LEU A 104 -13.51 -6.32 -4.21
C LEU A 104 -14.74 -6.12 -3.34
N GLY A 105 -15.49 -7.19 -3.06
CA GLY A 105 -16.62 -7.15 -2.12
C GLY A 105 -16.17 -6.75 -0.71
N MET A 106 -15.13 -7.41 -0.17
CA MET A 106 -14.56 -7.03 1.15
C MET A 106 -14.06 -5.58 1.16
N ARG A 107 -13.41 -5.15 0.07
CA ARG A 107 -12.91 -3.79 -0.08
C ARG A 107 -14.03 -2.76 -0.09
N SER A 108 -15.10 -2.97 -0.86
CA SER A 108 -16.27 -2.07 -0.90
C SER A 108 -16.99 -1.91 0.44
N LEU A 109 -16.86 -2.88 1.34
CA LEU A 109 -17.38 -2.85 2.70
C LEU A 109 -16.45 -2.13 3.70
N GLY A 110 -15.30 -1.60 3.25
CA GLY A 110 -14.32 -0.94 4.10
C GLY A 110 -13.45 -1.89 4.94
N LEU A 111 -13.60 -3.21 4.79
CA LEU A 111 -12.91 -4.19 5.64
C LEU A 111 -11.38 -4.21 5.44
N LEU A 112 -10.91 -3.73 4.28
CA LEU A 112 -9.50 -3.67 3.93
C LEU A 112 -8.88 -2.28 4.13
N GLU A 113 -9.68 -1.24 4.42
CA GLU A 113 -9.23 0.15 4.40
C GLU A 113 -8.07 0.40 5.37
N SER A 114 -8.19 -0.01 6.64
CA SER A 114 -7.11 0.15 7.63
C SER A 114 -5.80 -0.51 7.17
N LEU A 115 -5.88 -1.73 6.65
CA LEU A 115 -4.71 -2.48 6.20
C LEU A 115 -4.10 -1.87 4.92
N GLU A 116 -4.92 -1.34 4.01
CA GLU A 116 -4.46 -0.62 2.82
C GLU A 116 -3.77 0.70 3.17
N LEU A 117 -4.27 1.43 4.16
CA LEU A 117 -3.65 2.67 4.66
C LEU A 117 -2.34 2.40 5.41
N GLU A 118 -2.27 1.36 6.23
CA GLU A 118 -1.02 0.93 6.87
C GLU A 118 0.02 0.48 5.84
N ALA A 119 -0.41 -0.28 4.82
CA ALA A 119 0.46 -0.69 3.73
C ALA A 119 0.97 0.52 2.92
N TYR A 120 0.11 1.52 2.70
CA TYR A 120 0.50 2.78 2.06
C TYR A 120 1.56 3.51 2.87
N ASP A 121 1.37 3.66 4.19
CA ASP A 121 2.33 4.30 5.08
C ASP A 121 3.68 3.57 5.08
N HIS A 122 3.66 2.24 5.15
CA HIS A 122 4.85 1.42 5.06
C HIS A 122 5.60 1.64 3.74
N LEU A 123 4.89 1.70 2.61
CA LEU A 123 5.51 1.99 1.32
C LEU A 123 6.09 3.40 1.26
N LEU A 124 5.43 4.40 1.85
CA LEU A 124 5.98 5.76 1.96
C LEU A 124 7.30 5.77 2.74
N GLN A 125 7.33 5.12 3.91
CA GLN A 125 8.51 5.04 4.77
C GLN A 125 9.71 4.33 4.11
N LEU A 126 9.45 3.41 3.18
CA LEU A 126 10.51 2.70 2.45
C LEU A 126 11.10 3.50 1.27
N ARG A 127 10.53 4.67 0.95
CA ARG A 127 11.05 5.47 -0.16
C ARG A 127 12.43 6.04 0.15
N PRO A 128 13.29 6.20 -0.87
CA PRO A 128 14.56 6.88 -0.73
C PRO A 128 14.39 8.27 -0.10
N ALA A 129 15.35 8.67 0.73
CA ALA A 129 15.38 10.02 1.29
C ALA A 129 15.46 11.06 0.16
N GLU A 130 14.60 12.05 0.21
CA GLU A 130 14.63 13.20 -0.69
C GLU A 130 15.52 14.31 -0.09
N GLN A 131 16.08 15.17 -0.94
CA GLN A 131 16.78 16.37 -0.47
C GLN A 131 15.78 17.35 0.16
N LEU A 132 16.28 18.19 1.07
CA LEU A 132 15.49 19.29 1.63
C LEU A 132 15.06 20.25 0.52
N ASP A 133 13.87 20.79 0.66
CA ASP A 133 13.36 21.86 -0.19
C ASP A 133 14.07 23.18 0.15
N GLU A 134 14.87 23.68 -0.77
CA GLU A 134 15.62 24.93 -0.58
C GLU A 134 14.72 26.17 -0.51
N HIS A 135 13.47 26.10 -0.99
CA HIS A 135 12.51 27.21 -0.91
C HIS A 135 11.85 27.32 0.47
N ILE A 136 12.03 26.35 1.37
CA ILE A 136 11.32 26.29 2.66
C ILE A 136 12.29 26.46 3.84
N LEU A 137 12.00 27.45 4.67
CA LEU A 137 12.58 27.62 6.00
C LEU A 137 11.47 27.53 7.05
N VAL A 138 11.70 26.76 8.11
CA VAL A 138 10.81 26.71 9.28
C VAL A 138 11.53 27.27 10.50
N VAL A 139 10.91 28.28 11.11
CA VAL A 139 11.28 28.88 12.38
C VAL A 139 10.42 28.25 13.47
N GLU A 140 11.04 27.43 14.33
CA GLU A 140 10.37 26.84 15.49
C GLU A 140 10.48 27.76 16.71
N VAL A 141 9.36 28.04 17.36
CA VAL A 141 9.30 28.62 18.71
C VAL A 141 9.16 27.48 19.71
N ASN A 142 10.24 27.11 20.38
CA ASN A 142 10.28 25.96 21.26
C ASN A 142 10.02 26.31 22.75
N GLN A 143 9.99 25.31 23.63
CA GLN A 143 9.74 25.53 25.05
C GLN A 143 10.87 26.33 25.74
N GLU A 144 12.13 26.21 25.30
CA GLU A 144 13.22 27.04 25.80
C GLU A 144 13.02 28.52 25.44
N ASP A 145 12.60 28.81 24.22
CA ASP A 145 12.30 30.16 23.75
C ASP A 145 11.17 30.79 24.57
N ILE A 146 10.13 30.00 24.89
CA ILE A 146 9.04 30.43 25.77
C ILE A 146 9.56 30.73 27.19
N ASN A 147 10.46 29.90 27.73
CA ASN A 147 11.00 30.10 29.07
C ASN A 147 11.93 31.32 29.17
N GLU A 148 12.69 31.60 28.11
CA GLU A 148 13.71 32.65 28.07
C GLU A 148 13.15 34.02 27.66
N TYR A 149 12.25 34.07 26.66
CA TYR A 149 11.84 35.31 26.02
C TYR A 149 10.37 35.71 26.22
N GLY A 150 9.57 34.94 26.99
CA GLY A 150 8.18 35.35 27.21
C GLY A 150 7.33 34.44 28.08
N SER A 151 6.04 34.42 27.75
CA SER A 151 5.02 33.57 28.35
C SER A 151 4.33 32.76 27.25
N TYR A 152 3.69 31.64 27.63
CA TYR A 152 2.80 30.92 26.71
C TYR A 152 1.37 31.42 26.91
N PRO A 153 0.66 31.84 25.85
CA PRO A 153 1.09 31.87 24.44
C PRO A 153 2.03 33.04 24.10
N LEU A 154 2.85 32.87 23.04
CA LEU A 154 3.83 33.88 22.60
C LEU A 154 3.20 35.27 22.41
N GLU A 155 3.82 36.30 23.01
CA GLU A 155 3.37 37.69 22.98
C GLU A 155 3.53 38.34 21.59
N ASP A 156 2.64 39.29 21.27
CA ASP A 156 2.61 39.95 19.97
C ASP A 156 3.86 40.80 19.73
N THR A 157 4.45 41.43 20.76
CA THR A 157 5.74 42.15 20.66
C THR A 157 6.84 41.24 20.12
N LYS A 158 6.91 40.01 20.62
CA LYS A 158 7.98 39.06 20.27
C LYS A 158 7.79 38.45 18.89
N LEU A 159 6.55 38.18 18.51
CA LEU A 159 6.24 37.79 17.14
C LEU A 159 6.54 38.94 16.15
N ALA A 160 6.20 40.18 16.50
CA ALA A 160 6.48 41.34 15.65
C ALA A 160 8.00 41.59 15.48
N GLU A 161 8.77 41.43 16.57
CA GLU A 161 10.24 41.50 16.56
C GLU A 161 10.84 40.43 15.62
N LEU A 162 10.37 39.19 15.72
CA LEU A 162 10.78 38.10 14.85
C LEU A 162 10.49 38.39 13.38
N ILE A 163 9.27 38.80 13.05
CA ILE A 163 8.87 39.14 11.69
C ILE A 163 9.76 40.28 11.17
N SER A 164 9.98 41.33 11.96
CA SER A 164 10.83 42.48 11.59
C SER A 164 12.27 42.05 11.26
N LYS A 165 12.81 41.06 11.98
CA LYS A 165 14.14 40.49 11.70
C LYS A 165 14.16 39.69 10.41
N LEU A 166 13.14 38.87 10.17
CA LEU A 166 13.03 38.06 8.95
C LEU A 166 12.86 38.95 7.71
N GLU A 167 12.04 39.99 7.78
CA GLU A 167 11.80 40.93 6.67
C GLU A 167 13.09 41.61 6.17
N GLN A 168 14.06 41.87 7.07
CA GLN A 168 15.38 42.43 6.69
C GLN A 168 16.15 41.54 5.72
N TYR A 169 15.90 40.23 5.73
CA TYR A 169 16.53 39.28 4.82
C TYR A 169 15.75 39.09 3.52
N GLN A 170 14.60 39.72 3.35
CA GLN A 170 13.77 39.71 2.14
C GLN A 170 13.26 38.31 1.74
N PRO A 171 12.48 37.62 2.59
CA PRO A 171 11.80 36.40 2.20
C PRO A 171 10.74 36.67 1.12
N ARG A 172 10.36 35.65 0.34
CA ARG A 172 9.26 35.78 -0.62
C ARG A 172 7.92 35.91 0.09
N VAL A 173 7.69 35.14 1.14
CA VAL A 173 6.43 35.10 1.89
C VAL A 173 6.72 34.59 3.30
N ILE A 174 6.01 35.13 4.30
CA ILE A 174 6.09 34.70 5.69
C ILE A 174 4.74 34.11 6.09
N GLY A 175 4.74 32.84 6.49
CA GLY A 175 3.58 32.16 7.05
C GLY A 175 3.64 32.11 8.57
N VAL A 176 2.68 32.72 9.25
CA VAL A 176 2.52 32.67 10.70
C VAL A 176 1.48 31.59 11.04
N ASP A 177 1.93 30.37 11.30
CA ASP A 177 1.08 29.24 11.71
C ASP A 177 0.77 29.30 13.21
N MET A 178 0.17 30.41 13.61
CA MET A 178 -0.30 30.61 14.97
C MET A 178 -1.56 31.47 14.97
N HIS A 179 -2.60 31.01 15.65
CA HIS A 179 -3.83 31.79 15.76
C HIS A 179 -3.62 33.08 16.57
N ARG A 180 -4.17 34.18 16.05
CA ARG A 180 -3.98 35.55 16.57
C ARG A 180 -5.27 36.37 16.61
N TYR A 181 -6.39 35.75 17.01
CA TYR A 181 -7.69 36.44 17.15
C TYR A 181 -7.63 37.62 18.12
N THR A 182 -7.18 37.39 19.36
CA THR A 182 -7.05 38.42 20.41
C THR A 182 -5.60 38.82 20.67
N LYS A 183 -5.43 40.00 21.28
CA LYS A 183 -4.16 40.51 21.79
C LYS A 183 -3.51 39.54 22.78
N ARG A 184 -2.20 39.31 22.60
CA ARG A 184 -1.36 38.50 23.50
C ARG A 184 -0.23 39.37 24.05
N GLY A 185 -0.26 39.69 25.33
CA GLY A 185 0.74 40.58 25.94
C GLY A 185 0.68 41.98 25.34
N GLN A 186 1.85 42.56 25.04
CA GLN A 186 1.98 43.88 24.39
C GLN A 186 2.25 43.74 22.88
N GLY A 187 2.33 44.86 22.14
CA GLY A 187 2.78 44.84 20.73
C GLY A 187 1.73 44.55 19.66
N ARG A 188 0.45 44.40 20.04
CA ARG A 188 -0.65 44.11 19.09
C ARG A 188 -0.74 45.09 17.93
N GLU A 189 -0.66 46.39 18.21
CA GLU A 189 -0.76 47.43 17.18
C GLU A 189 0.39 47.33 16.18
N GLN A 190 1.61 47.07 16.65
CA GLN A 190 2.78 46.86 15.80
C GLN A 190 2.61 45.61 14.93
N LEU A 191 2.20 44.47 15.53
CA LEU A 191 1.96 43.24 14.78
C LEU A 191 0.91 43.43 13.68
N ILE A 192 -0.23 44.08 14.00
CA ILE A 192 -1.27 44.36 13.01
C ILE A 192 -0.80 45.35 11.95
N ALA A 193 0.04 46.33 12.29
CA ALA A 193 0.64 47.25 11.32
C ALA A 193 1.51 46.50 10.30
N GLN A 194 2.31 45.52 10.71
CA GLN A 194 3.11 44.72 9.78
C GLN A 194 2.26 43.98 8.74
N PHE A 195 1.13 43.37 9.14
CA PHE A 195 0.18 42.78 8.18
C PHE A 195 -0.46 43.81 7.25
N ARG A 196 -0.54 45.09 7.62
CA ARG A 196 -1.03 46.14 6.71
C ARG A 196 0.04 46.60 5.74
N GLU A 197 1.29 46.68 6.21
CA GLU A 197 2.44 47.19 5.45
C GLU A 197 3.02 46.15 4.50
N ASN A 198 2.88 44.86 4.82
CA ASN A 198 3.37 43.75 4.02
C ASN A 198 2.28 42.71 3.77
N SER A 199 1.80 42.66 2.53
CA SER A 199 0.77 41.72 2.07
C SER A 199 1.25 40.27 1.91
N ASP A 200 2.56 40.03 2.03
CA ASP A 200 3.18 38.71 1.92
C ASP A 200 3.34 38.03 3.29
N ILE A 201 2.72 38.58 4.33
CA ILE A 201 2.60 37.93 5.63
C ILE A 201 1.20 37.29 5.68
N ILE A 202 1.16 35.97 5.76
CA ILE A 202 -0.07 35.19 5.80
C ILE A 202 -0.21 34.58 7.18
N THR A 203 -1.40 34.62 7.77
CA THR A 203 -1.71 33.96 9.05
C THR A 203 -2.86 32.97 8.91
N VAL A 204 -3.24 32.35 10.02
CA VAL A 204 -4.14 31.20 10.04
C VAL A 204 -5.47 31.48 10.74
N CYS A 205 -6.51 30.81 10.25
CA CYS A 205 -7.75 30.56 10.98
C CYS A 205 -8.12 29.08 10.90
N LYS A 206 -9.10 28.62 11.68
CA LYS A 206 -9.64 27.26 11.57
C LYS A 206 -11.07 27.31 11.07
N TYR A 207 -11.28 26.79 9.86
CA TYR A 207 -12.61 26.69 9.27
C TYR A 207 -13.48 25.72 10.08
N GLY A 208 -14.77 26.05 10.24
CA GLY A 208 -15.74 25.25 10.99
C GLY A 208 -15.56 25.23 12.52
N SER A 209 -14.53 25.90 13.06
CA SER A 209 -14.35 26.02 14.51
C SER A 209 -15.32 27.02 15.11
N GLN A 210 -15.89 26.68 16.27
CA GLN A 210 -16.74 27.58 17.07
C GLN A 210 -15.96 28.30 18.17
N SER A 211 -14.71 27.91 18.42
CA SER A 211 -13.86 28.59 19.40
C SER A 211 -13.21 29.83 18.79
N LYS A 212 -13.36 30.96 19.50
CA LYS A 212 -12.76 32.25 19.15
C LYS A 212 -11.24 32.20 19.08
N ASP A 213 -10.60 31.25 19.77
CA ASP A 213 -9.14 31.09 19.73
C ASP A 213 -8.62 30.75 18.34
N PHE A 214 -9.48 30.27 17.44
CA PHE A 214 -9.13 29.90 16.07
C PHE A 214 -9.61 30.88 15.00
N TYR A 215 -10.18 32.02 15.40
CA TYR A 215 -10.59 33.06 14.46
C TYR A 215 -9.36 33.82 13.93
N PRO A 216 -9.46 34.43 12.73
CA PRO A 216 -8.41 35.31 12.23
C PRO A 216 -8.33 36.59 13.07
N PRO A 217 -7.25 37.38 13.01
CA PRO A 217 -7.15 38.63 13.76
C PRO A 217 -8.39 39.53 13.63
N SER A 218 -8.96 39.97 14.76
CA SER A 218 -10.23 40.71 14.76
C SER A 218 -10.18 42.07 14.05
N GLU A 219 -8.99 42.63 13.92
CA GLU A 219 -8.69 43.92 13.33
C GLU A 219 -8.49 43.86 11.80
N PHE A 220 -8.48 42.66 11.21
CA PHE A 220 -8.27 42.50 9.77
C PHE A 220 -9.47 43.00 8.95
N SER A 221 -9.16 43.75 7.90
CA SER A 221 -10.17 44.16 6.91
C SER A 221 -10.71 42.95 6.14
N LYS A 222 -11.86 43.11 5.47
CA LYS A 222 -12.41 42.05 4.59
C LYS A 222 -11.43 41.62 3.49
N GLU A 223 -10.56 42.52 3.06
CA GLU A 223 -9.53 42.21 2.06
C GLU A 223 -8.39 41.40 2.68
N GLN A 224 -7.90 41.78 3.86
CA GLN A 224 -6.88 41.01 4.59
C GLN A 224 -7.40 39.60 4.91
N LEU A 225 -8.66 39.46 5.30
CA LEU A 225 -9.28 38.15 5.55
C LEU A 225 -9.30 37.23 4.31
N ARG A 226 -9.32 37.78 3.09
CA ARG A 226 -9.26 36.99 1.85
C ARG A 226 -7.84 36.70 1.39
N ASN A 227 -6.94 37.67 1.58
CA ASN A 227 -5.64 37.70 0.91
C ASN A 227 -4.45 37.36 1.83
N GLN A 228 -4.62 37.47 3.15
CA GLN A 228 -3.58 37.28 4.17
C GLN A 228 -3.98 36.25 5.23
N VAL A 229 -5.04 35.48 4.99
CA VAL A 229 -5.49 34.41 5.88
C VAL A 229 -5.74 33.15 5.05
N GLY A 230 -5.20 32.03 5.51
CA GLY A 230 -5.57 30.70 5.02
C GLY A 230 -6.03 29.81 6.18
N PHE A 231 -6.89 28.84 5.91
CA PHE A 231 -7.33 27.92 6.95
C PHE A 231 -6.25 26.84 7.21
N SER A 232 -5.96 26.53 8.48
CA SER A 232 -4.93 25.54 8.88
C SER A 232 -5.51 24.15 9.19
N ASN A 233 -6.72 23.85 8.71
CA ASN A 233 -7.39 22.58 8.97
C ASN A 233 -6.59 21.38 8.45
N LEU A 234 -6.40 20.38 9.30
CA LEU A 234 -5.78 19.11 8.95
C LEU A 234 -6.86 18.02 8.91
N PRO A 235 -7.17 17.44 7.73
CA PRO A 235 -8.15 16.38 7.63
C PRO A 235 -7.59 15.08 8.23
N LEU A 236 -8.34 14.53 9.18
CA LEU A 236 -7.96 13.36 9.95
C LEU A 236 -8.61 12.10 9.38
N ASP A 237 -7.86 11.00 9.32
CA ASP A 237 -8.40 9.69 8.96
C ASP A 237 -9.17 9.07 10.14
N GLY A 238 -10.38 8.56 9.88
CA GLY A 238 -11.21 7.83 10.85
C GLY A 238 -12.39 8.63 11.44
N ALA A 239 -13.45 7.88 11.81
CA ALA A 239 -14.56 8.37 12.63
C ALA A 239 -14.37 7.89 14.08
N GLY A 240 -14.06 8.80 15.02
CA GLY A 240 -13.95 8.47 16.46
C GLY A 240 -12.55 8.65 17.08
N LYS A 241 -12.35 8.08 18.29
CA LYS A 241 -11.19 8.30 19.19
C LYS A 241 -9.99 7.34 18.97
N GLN A 242 -9.81 6.79 17.77
CA GLN A 242 -8.57 6.06 17.44
C GLN A 242 -7.62 6.95 16.66
N VAL A 243 -6.31 6.68 16.79
CA VAL A 243 -5.16 7.35 16.18
C VAL A 243 -5.52 7.88 14.79
N ARG A 244 -5.48 9.21 14.65
CA ARG A 244 -5.98 9.92 13.49
C ARG A 244 -4.81 10.41 12.67
N THR A 245 -4.32 9.57 11.77
CA THR A 245 -3.20 9.94 10.90
C THR A 245 -3.63 10.99 9.87
N ILE A 246 -2.78 11.99 9.64
CA ILE A 246 -2.97 12.98 8.59
C ILE A 246 -2.28 12.50 7.31
N ARG A 247 -3.07 12.09 6.33
CA ARG A 247 -2.58 11.66 5.01
C ARG A 247 -3.04 12.56 3.86
N ARG A 248 -3.96 13.49 4.15
CA ARG A 248 -4.65 14.33 3.17
C ARG A 248 -4.41 15.80 3.49
N GLN A 249 -4.38 16.63 2.46
CA GLN A 249 -4.37 18.08 2.57
C GLN A 249 -5.59 18.67 1.90
N LEU A 250 -6.08 19.77 2.47
CA LEU A 250 -7.15 20.57 1.89
C LEU A 250 -6.52 21.71 1.07
N LEU A 251 -7.03 21.94 -0.13
CA LEU A 251 -6.68 23.08 -0.98
C LEU A 251 -7.70 24.21 -0.78
N SER A 252 -8.98 23.87 -0.90
CA SER A 252 -10.11 24.77 -0.70
C SER A 252 -11.32 24.03 -0.17
N TYR A 253 -12.26 24.79 0.41
CA TYR A 253 -13.59 24.29 0.70
C TYR A 253 -14.53 24.68 -0.44
N ALA A 254 -15.46 23.79 -0.79
CA ALA A 254 -16.53 24.15 -1.70
C ALA A 254 -17.33 25.33 -1.10
N PRO A 255 -17.45 26.49 -1.79
CA PRO A 255 -18.10 27.69 -1.26
C PRO A 255 -19.55 27.48 -0.78
N LYS A 256 -20.19 26.39 -1.23
CA LYS A 256 -21.59 26.03 -0.92
C LYS A 256 -21.79 25.40 0.46
N LEU A 257 -20.73 25.07 1.21
CA LEU A 257 -20.81 24.34 2.50
C LEU A 257 -20.64 25.23 3.75
N SER A 258 -20.50 26.55 3.57
CA SER A 258 -20.58 27.48 4.69
C SER A 258 -22.06 27.79 4.97
N GLU A 259 -22.77 26.86 5.61
CA GLU A 259 -24.19 27.05 6.02
C GLU A 259 -24.36 28.19 7.03
N SER A 260 -23.27 28.77 7.53
CA SER A 260 -23.26 29.97 8.35
C SER A 260 -22.03 30.83 8.01
N PRO A 261 -22.12 32.17 8.08
CA PRO A 261 -20.94 33.03 7.95
C PRO A 261 -19.96 32.72 9.09
N HIS A 262 -18.96 31.89 8.82
CA HIS A 262 -17.87 31.62 9.76
C HIS A 262 -16.87 32.78 9.75
N PRO A 263 -16.29 33.15 10.91
CA PRO A 263 -15.26 34.19 10.97
C PRO A 263 -14.01 33.87 10.14
N CYS A 264 -13.72 32.58 9.94
CA CYS A 264 -12.76 32.10 8.96
C CYS A 264 -13.43 32.03 7.58
N SER A 265 -13.36 33.14 6.83
CA SER A 265 -14.05 33.32 5.54
C SER A 265 -13.15 33.12 4.31
N THR A 266 -11.88 32.76 4.52
CA THR A 266 -10.96 32.43 3.44
C THR A 266 -11.36 31.11 2.77
N PRO A 267 -11.43 31.04 1.44
CA PRO A 267 -11.79 29.82 0.73
C PRO A 267 -10.60 28.87 0.56
N PHE A 268 -9.37 29.32 0.84
CA PHE A 268 -8.13 28.60 0.56
C PHE A 268 -7.38 28.22 1.83
N SER A 269 -6.68 27.08 1.78
CA SER A 269 -5.86 26.61 2.88
C SER A 269 -4.62 27.48 3.06
N PHE A 270 -4.06 27.45 4.27
CA PHE A 270 -2.84 28.16 4.60
C PHE A 270 -1.66 27.74 3.71
N SER A 271 -1.48 26.44 3.51
CA SER A 271 -0.42 25.92 2.63
C SER A 271 -0.60 26.34 1.17
N LEU A 272 -1.83 26.36 0.66
CA LEU A 272 -2.11 26.83 -0.70
C LEU A 272 -1.84 28.33 -0.86
N GLN A 273 -2.28 29.17 0.10
CA GLN A 273 -2.03 30.61 0.07
C GLN A 273 -0.52 30.93 0.03
N LEU A 274 0.29 30.24 0.84
CA LEU A 274 1.75 30.42 0.82
C LEU A 274 2.38 29.99 -0.49
N ALA A 275 2.01 28.82 -1.00
CA ALA A 275 2.51 28.32 -2.29
C ALA A 275 2.10 29.25 -3.44
N TYR A 276 0.85 29.71 -3.47
CA TYR A 276 0.35 30.66 -4.46
C TYR A 276 1.17 31.95 -4.46
N ARG A 277 1.37 32.57 -3.29
CA ARG A 277 2.15 33.83 -3.16
C ARG A 277 3.59 33.67 -3.64
N PHE A 278 4.20 32.53 -3.34
CA PHE A 278 5.55 32.24 -3.80
C PHE A 278 5.60 32.09 -5.33
N LEU A 279 4.75 31.25 -5.90
CA LEU A 279 4.74 30.93 -7.33
C LEU A 279 4.32 32.14 -8.19
N ASP A 280 3.40 32.98 -7.70
CA ASP A 280 3.02 34.25 -8.35
C ASP A 280 4.23 35.20 -8.47
N LYS A 281 5.06 35.27 -7.43
CA LYS A 281 6.32 36.05 -7.44
C LYS A 281 7.42 35.47 -8.34
N GLU A 282 7.36 34.18 -8.63
CA GLU A 282 8.19 33.52 -9.64
C GLU A 282 7.64 33.68 -11.07
N GLY A 283 6.52 34.40 -11.23
CA GLY A 283 5.92 34.71 -12.54
C GLY A 283 5.17 33.53 -13.16
N ILE A 284 4.76 32.55 -12.35
CA ILE A 284 4.00 31.38 -12.81
C ILE A 284 2.53 31.75 -12.93
N GLN A 285 1.86 31.21 -13.97
CA GLN A 285 0.46 31.49 -14.26
C GLN A 285 -0.45 31.25 -13.05
N PRO A 286 -1.43 32.13 -12.77
CA PRO A 286 -2.26 32.03 -11.59
C PRO A 286 -3.08 30.74 -11.60
N MET A 287 -3.52 30.34 -10.41
CA MET A 287 -4.37 29.17 -10.21
C MET A 287 -5.74 29.38 -10.87
N THR A 288 -6.16 28.43 -11.70
CA THR A 288 -7.43 28.45 -12.43
C THR A 288 -8.21 27.14 -12.24
N LEU A 289 -9.48 27.14 -12.63
CA LEU A 289 -10.25 25.90 -12.79
C LEU A 289 -10.20 25.50 -14.27
N ASN A 290 -9.94 24.22 -14.54
CA ASN A 290 -10.01 23.66 -15.89
C ASN A 290 -11.48 23.34 -16.28
N ASP A 291 -11.68 22.79 -17.49
CA ASP A 291 -13.01 22.44 -17.99
C ASP A 291 -13.74 21.35 -17.17
N ASP A 292 -13.01 20.61 -16.33
CA ASP A 292 -13.51 19.57 -15.44
C ASP A 292 -13.73 20.09 -13.99
N ASP A 293 -13.72 21.41 -13.78
CA ASP A 293 -13.78 22.07 -12.46
C ASP A 293 -12.63 21.64 -11.51
N GLU A 294 -11.49 21.20 -12.06
CA GLU A 294 -10.29 20.85 -11.28
C GLU A 294 -9.32 22.02 -11.20
N TRP A 295 -8.67 22.17 -10.05
CA TRP A 295 -7.67 23.20 -9.85
C TRP A 295 -6.41 22.93 -10.66
N GLU A 296 -5.98 23.93 -11.43
CA GLU A 296 -4.77 23.90 -12.23
C GLU A 296 -3.84 25.05 -11.82
N PHE A 297 -2.55 24.76 -11.68
CA PHE A 297 -1.55 25.77 -11.38
C PHE A 297 -0.26 25.47 -12.14
N GLY A 298 0.22 26.43 -12.95
CA GLY A 298 1.44 26.27 -13.75
C GLY A 298 1.41 25.05 -14.68
N GLY A 299 0.24 24.67 -15.21
CA GLY A 299 0.06 23.48 -16.05
C GLY A 299 -0.13 22.16 -15.29
N VAL A 300 -0.06 22.18 -13.96
CA VAL A 300 -0.25 21.00 -13.10
C VAL A 300 -1.67 20.96 -12.57
N VAL A 301 -2.35 19.84 -12.78
CA VAL A 301 -3.72 19.61 -12.33
C VAL A 301 -3.73 18.91 -10.97
N PHE A 302 -4.34 19.57 -9.98
CA PHE A 302 -4.52 19.08 -8.61
C PHE A 302 -5.88 18.39 -8.48
N LYS A 303 -5.94 17.13 -8.94
CA LYS A 303 -7.18 16.35 -8.98
C LYS A 303 -7.73 16.08 -7.58
N PRO A 304 -8.97 16.48 -7.26
CA PRO A 304 -9.54 16.25 -5.95
C PRO A 304 -9.77 14.75 -5.68
N LEU A 305 -9.69 14.35 -4.40
CA LEU A 305 -9.98 12.98 -3.99
C LEU A 305 -11.45 12.64 -4.23
N THR A 306 -11.67 11.56 -4.96
CA THR A 306 -12.99 10.95 -5.15
C THR A 306 -13.45 10.21 -3.89
N VAL A 307 -14.75 9.88 -3.80
CA VAL A 307 -15.33 9.11 -2.69
C VAL A 307 -14.56 7.80 -2.44
N HIS A 308 -14.15 7.14 -3.53
CA HIS A 308 -13.25 6.00 -3.53
C HIS A 308 -11.89 6.41 -4.08
N PHE A 309 -10.84 6.32 -3.28
CA PHE A 309 -9.49 6.67 -3.70
C PHE A 309 -8.47 5.76 -3.03
N GLY A 310 -7.85 4.87 -3.80
CA GLY A 310 -6.92 3.88 -3.27
C GLY A 310 -7.58 3.06 -2.17
N GLY A 311 -6.98 3.00 -0.99
CA GLY A 311 -7.53 2.30 0.17
C GLY A 311 -8.86 2.89 0.69
N TYR A 312 -9.12 4.18 0.48
CA TYR A 312 -10.31 4.83 1.04
C TYR A 312 -11.60 4.44 0.32
N GLN A 313 -12.63 4.12 1.09
CA GLN A 313 -13.94 3.67 0.58
C GLN A 313 -15.07 4.68 0.80
N GLN A 314 -14.92 5.62 1.74
CA GLN A 314 -15.98 6.57 2.11
C GLN A 314 -15.43 7.97 2.40
N LEU A 315 -14.67 8.55 1.45
CA LEU A 315 -14.25 9.95 1.60
C LEU A 315 -15.43 10.90 1.38
N ASN A 316 -15.50 11.93 2.23
CA ASN A 316 -16.40 13.05 2.00
C ASN A 316 -15.83 13.91 0.85
N GLY A 317 -16.36 13.74 -0.36
CA GLY A 317 -15.95 14.47 -1.58
C GLY A 317 -16.43 15.92 -1.63
N GLN A 318 -16.56 16.57 -0.48
CA GLN A 318 -17.15 17.91 -0.31
C GLN A 318 -16.10 19.04 -0.24
N SER A 319 -14.81 18.70 -0.28
CA SER A 319 -13.73 19.68 -0.32
C SER A 319 -12.64 19.23 -1.26
N ASP A 320 -11.92 20.21 -1.81
CA ASP A 320 -10.81 19.97 -2.72
C ASP A 320 -9.64 19.43 -1.89
N GLN A 321 -9.64 18.12 -1.71
CA GLN A 321 -8.61 17.39 -0.98
C GLN A 321 -7.68 16.72 -1.97
N ILE A 322 -6.41 16.62 -1.61
CA ILE A 322 -5.46 15.72 -2.27
C ILE A 322 -4.65 14.97 -1.21
N MET A 323 -3.99 13.88 -1.60
CA MET A 323 -3.06 13.19 -0.71
C MET A 323 -1.80 14.02 -0.47
N ILE A 324 -1.22 13.86 0.72
CA ILE A 324 0.11 14.39 1.03
C ILE A 324 1.15 13.35 0.60
N ASN A 325 2.00 13.75 -0.32
CA ASN A 325 3.21 13.06 -0.73
C ASN A 325 4.37 13.47 0.19
N TYR A 326 4.33 13.02 1.45
CA TYR A 326 5.35 13.33 2.47
C TYR A 326 6.75 12.92 2.02
N ARG A 327 7.73 13.83 2.15
CA ARG A 327 9.14 13.49 1.91
C ARG A 327 9.61 12.46 2.94
N SER A 328 10.50 11.56 2.53
CA SER A 328 11.07 10.53 3.41
C SER A 328 11.99 11.11 4.50
N SER A 329 12.59 12.27 4.26
CA SER A 329 13.12 13.10 5.34
C SER A 329 11.94 13.68 6.15
N SER A 330 11.89 13.41 7.45
CA SER A 330 10.83 13.93 8.33
C SER A 330 10.65 15.46 8.22
N LEU A 331 11.71 16.17 7.84
CA LEU A 331 11.72 17.59 7.56
C LEU A 331 11.73 17.86 6.04
N PRO A 332 10.79 18.66 5.50
CA PRO A 332 10.76 19.05 4.10
C PRO A 332 11.67 20.24 3.80
N GLY A 333 12.14 20.99 4.80
CA GLY A 333 12.94 22.20 4.63
C GLY A 333 13.90 22.43 5.80
N ARG A 334 14.64 23.53 5.77
CA ARG A 334 15.62 23.85 6.83
C ARG A 334 14.93 24.29 8.11
N LYS A 335 15.46 23.86 9.26
CA LYS A 335 15.02 24.30 10.59
C LYS A 335 15.95 25.38 11.15
N VAL A 336 15.37 26.42 11.73
CA VAL A 336 16.03 27.38 12.64
C VAL A 336 15.16 27.62 13.86
N THR A 337 15.77 28.03 14.98
CA THR A 337 15.01 28.38 16.19
C THR A 337 14.65 29.86 16.23
N PHE A 338 13.61 30.20 16.98
CA PHE A 338 13.22 31.57 17.27
C PHE A 338 14.39 32.39 17.82
N LYS A 339 15.10 31.85 18.83
CA LYS A 339 16.30 32.48 19.39
C LYS A 339 17.37 32.79 18.34
N GLN A 340 17.68 31.83 17.46
CA GLN A 340 18.70 32.03 16.41
C GLN A 340 18.35 33.21 15.50
N VAL A 341 17.07 33.39 15.15
CA VAL A 341 16.63 34.52 14.32
C VAL A 341 16.75 35.85 15.09
N LEU A 342 16.31 35.90 16.35
CA LEU A 342 16.37 37.12 17.16
C LEU A 342 17.81 37.59 17.40
N GLU A 343 18.70 36.65 17.70
CA GLU A 343 20.13 36.91 17.96
C GLU A 343 20.94 37.15 16.68
N GLY A 344 20.32 37.08 15.50
CA GLY A 344 20.99 37.32 14.22
C GLY A 344 21.96 36.21 13.81
N GLN A 345 21.74 34.98 14.29
CA GLN A 345 22.56 33.79 14.00
C GLN A 345 22.08 33.00 12.77
N VAL A 346 21.25 33.62 11.92
CA VAL A 346 20.74 33.02 10.67
C VAL A 346 21.38 33.73 9.50
N ASN A 347 21.86 32.98 8.50
CA ASN A 347 22.44 33.57 7.31
C ASN A 347 21.34 34.15 6.43
N ARG A 348 21.61 35.28 5.77
CA ARG A 348 20.67 35.90 4.82
C ARG A 348 20.21 34.93 3.74
N ASP A 349 21.12 34.13 3.20
CA ASP A 349 20.82 33.17 2.13
C ASP A 349 19.86 32.05 2.57
N ASP A 350 19.71 31.83 3.88
CA ASP A 350 18.78 30.86 4.46
C ASP A 350 17.33 31.39 4.51
N VAL A 351 17.12 32.68 4.30
CA VAL A 351 15.82 33.37 4.43
C VAL A 351 15.42 34.07 3.13
N LYS A 352 16.38 34.68 2.44
CA LYS A 352 16.18 35.46 1.22
C LYS A 352 15.53 34.61 0.15
N ASP A 353 14.52 35.18 -0.52
CA ASP A 353 13.79 34.55 -1.62
C ASP A 353 13.14 33.18 -1.27
N ARG A 354 12.88 32.92 0.02
CA ARG A 354 12.25 31.69 0.50
C ARG A 354 10.89 31.93 1.14
N ILE A 355 10.13 30.85 1.30
CA ILE A 355 8.97 30.77 2.19
C ILE A 355 9.48 30.53 3.61
N VAL A 356 9.08 31.40 4.53
CA VAL A 356 9.40 31.26 5.94
C VAL A 356 8.15 30.92 6.73
N LEU A 357 8.08 29.72 7.26
CA LEU A 357 7.00 29.27 8.14
C LEU A 357 7.42 29.45 9.60
N ILE A 358 6.54 30.03 10.41
CA ILE A 358 6.76 30.27 11.83
C ILE A 358 5.71 29.46 12.59
N GLY A 359 6.15 28.52 13.42
CA GLY A 359 5.27 27.62 14.17
C GLY A 359 5.74 27.39 15.60
N MET A 360 4.83 26.89 16.45
CA MET A 360 5.15 26.57 17.85
C MET A 360 5.52 25.10 18.00
N ASN A 361 6.59 24.83 18.74
CA ASN A 361 7.04 23.50 19.17
C ASN A 361 6.99 23.43 20.70
N VAL A 362 5.78 23.46 21.25
CA VAL A 362 5.55 23.48 22.70
C VAL A 362 4.48 22.44 23.03
N GLU A 363 4.75 21.51 23.96
CA GLU A 363 3.79 20.43 24.31
C GLU A 363 2.38 20.97 24.62
N LYS A 364 2.31 22.11 25.32
CA LYS A 364 1.04 22.79 25.67
C LYS A 364 0.25 23.32 24.47
N SER A 365 0.85 23.40 23.28
CA SER A 365 0.15 23.78 22.04
C SER A 365 -0.80 22.69 21.55
N GLY A 366 -0.51 21.42 21.85
CA GLY A 366 -1.27 20.29 21.32
C GLY A 366 -1.24 20.16 19.80
N ASP A 367 -0.26 20.80 19.13
CA ASP A 367 -0.12 20.80 17.67
C ASP A 367 0.84 19.70 17.17
N ILE A 368 0.81 18.55 17.83
CA ILE A 368 1.53 17.33 17.44
C ILE A 368 0.48 16.36 16.90
N HIS A 369 0.72 15.82 15.71
CA HIS A 369 -0.24 14.94 15.03
C HIS A 369 0.42 13.68 14.50
N ASP A 370 -0.36 12.59 14.43
CA ASP A 370 0.07 11.35 13.81
C ASP A 370 0.18 11.51 12.29
N THR A 371 1.31 11.07 11.72
CA THR A 371 1.55 11.04 10.28
C THR A 371 2.09 9.67 9.87
N PRO A 372 2.20 9.38 8.56
CA PRO A 372 2.90 8.18 8.09
C PRO A 372 4.34 8.08 8.61
N TYR A 373 4.97 9.16 9.08
CA TYR A 373 6.32 9.18 9.67
C TYR A 373 6.30 9.36 11.20
N ARG A 374 5.23 8.94 11.87
CA ARG A 374 4.94 9.11 13.32
C ARG A 374 4.52 10.55 13.65
N GLU A 375 4.65 10.93 14.92
CA GLU A 375 4.29 12.26 15.42
C GLU A 375 5.09 13.37 14.72
N MET A 376 4.38 14.40 14.24
CA MET A 376 4.93 15.56 13.56
C MET A 376 4.21 16.83 14.00
N LEU A 377 4.93 17.95 14.13
CA LEU A 377 4.33 19.24 14.44
C LEU A 377 3.48 19.74 13.26
N GLY A 378 2.37 20.42 13.55
CA GLY A 378 1.47 20.98 12.53
C GLY A 378 2.19 21.86 11.53
N VAL A 379 3.12 22.71 11.98
CA VAL A 379 3.92 23.57 11.08
C VAL A 379 4.77 22.77 10.08
N TRP A 380 5.28 21.61 10.46
CA TRP A 380 6.03 20.74 9.54
C TRP A 380 5.11 20.04 8.55
N ILE A 381 3.90 19.69 8.96
CA ILE A 381 2.88 19.16 8.06
C ILE A 381 2.51 20.25 7.03
N GLN A 382 2.26 21.48 7.47
CA GLN A 382 2.04 22.63 6.57
C GLN A 382 3.23 22.84 5.62
N ALA A 383 4.46 22.71 6.10
CA ALA A 383 5.66 22.80 5.27
C ALA A 383 5.72 21.70 4.20
N HIS A 384 5.33 20.45 4.51
CA HIS A 384 5.22 19.37 3.51
C HIS A 384 4.16 19.69 2.47
N MET A 385 3.00 20.24 2.88
CA MET A 385 1.93 20.64 1.96
C MET A 385 2.38 21.76 1.02
N VAL A 386 3.06 22.79 1.53
CA VAL A 386 3.59 23.90 0.73
C VAL A 386 4.67 23.39 -0.24
N SER A 387 5.63 22.61 0.26
CA SER A 387 6.68 22.00 -0.56
C SER A 387 6.10 21.14 -1.68
N GLN A 388 5.07 20.35 -1.39
CA GLN A 388 4.38 19.54 -2.40
C GLN A 388 3.83 20.40 -3.55
N ILE A 389 3.11 21.48 -3.24
CA ILE A 389 2.49 22.32 -4.27
C ILE A 389 3.56 22.96 -5.14
N ILE A 390 4.58 23.57 -4.52
CA ILE A 390 5.64 24.27 -5.25
C ILE A 390 6.45 23.31 -6.12
N ARG A 391 6.82 22.16 -5.58
CA ARG A 391 7.68 21.21 -6.28
C ARG A 391 6.92 20.45 -7.36
N ALA A 392 5.61 20.27 -7.21
CA ALA A 392 4.78 19.80 -8.30
C ALA A 392 4.81 20.77 -9.48
N VAL A 393 4.72 22.08 -9.21
CA VAL A 393 4.68 23.13 -10.25
C VAL A 393 6.04 23.43 -10.87
N ILE A 394 7.12 23.52 -10.08
CA ILE A 394 8.45 23.92 -10.56
C ILE A 394 9.27 22.73 -11.05
N ASP A 395 9.26 21.61 -10.32
CA ASP A 395 10.13 20.45 -10.57
C ASP A 395 9.38 19.21 -11.09
N GLU A 396 8.08 19.36 -11.39
CA GLU A 396 7.21 18.25 -11.80
C GLU A 396 7.19 17.08 -10.78
N ARG A 397 7.41 17.38 -9.49
CA ARG A 397 7.34 16.36 -8.42
C ARG A 397 5.96 15.72 -8.42
N PRO A 398 5.84 14.38 -8.53
CA PRO A 398 4.56 13.74 -8.73
C PRO A 398 3.61 13.94 -7.54
N LEU A 399 2.36 14.22 -7.83
CA LEU A 399 1.25 14.10 -6.88
C LEU A 399 0.87 12.61 -6.75
N ILE A 400 0.30 12.23 -5.60
CA ILE A 400 -0.16 10.84 -5.44
C ILE A 400 -1.41 10.63 -6.28
N TRP A 401 -1.38 9.58 -7.10
CA TRP A 401 -2.50 9.20 -7.96
C TRP A 401 -2.81 7.71 -7.83
N VAL A 402 -3.99 7.33 -8.30
CA VAL A 402 -4.48 5.95 -8.32
C VAL A 402 -4.87 5.56 -9.74
N LEU A 403 -4.97 4.26 -10.03
CA LEU A 403 -5.33 3.78 -11.35
C LEU A 403 -6.68 4.37 -11.82
N PRO A 404 -6.86 4.53 -13.15
CA PRO A 404 -8.04 5.19 -13.69
C PRO A 404 -9.38 4.59 -13.21
N GLN A 405 -10.35 5.48 -13.06
CA GLN A 405 -11.71 5.19 -12.66
C GLN A 405 -12.68 5.61 -13.76
N TRP A 406 -13.80 4.90 -13.92
CA TRP A 406 -14.85 5.27 -14.87
C TRP A 406 -16.22 5.11 -14.23
N ARG A 407 -17.00 6.20 -14.18
CA ARG A 407 -18.35 6.22 -13.57
C ARG A 407 -18.39 5.63 -12.16
N GLY A 408 -17.38 5.93 -11.33
CA GLY A 408 -17.26 5.41 -9.97
C GLY A 408 -16.79 3.95 -9.86
N VAL A 409 -16.48 3.29 -10.98
CA VAL A 409 -15.91 1.93 -10.99
C VAL A 409 -14.39 2.00 -11.15
N LEU A 410 -13.68 1.41 -10.18
CA LEU A 410 -12.21 1.27 -10.14
C LEU A 410 -11.73 0.16 -11.11
N TRP A 411 -11.98 0.31 -12.41
CA TRP A 411 -11.68 -0.72 -13.40
C TRP A 411 -10.17 -0.99 -13.52
N GLY A 412 -9.33 0.03 -13.41
CA GLY A 412 -7.88 -0.13 -13.47
C GLY A 412 -7.36 -1.00 -12.32
N GLU A 413 -7.81 -0.72 -11.10
CA GLU A 413 -7.48 -1.52 -9.92
C GLU A 413 -8.09 -2.92 -9.99
N THR A 414 -9.31 -3.06 -10.52
CA THR A 414 -9.95 -4.36 -10.75
C THR A 414 -9.10 -5.23 -11.67
N PHE A 415 -8.63 -4.66 -12.80
CA PHE A 415 -7.74 -5.38 -13.72
C PHE A 415 -6.42 -5.75 -13.04
N TRP A 416 -5.85 -4.83 -12.26
CA TRP A 416 -4.62 -5.07 -11.52
C TRP A 416 -4.77 -6.23 -10.52
N ILE A 417 -5.83 -6.23 -9.70
CA ILE A 417 -6.11 -7.30 -8.74
C ILE A 417 -6.36 -8.62 -9.49
N LEU A 418 -7.16 -8.59 -10.57
CA LEU A 418 -7.43 -9.78 -11.37
C LEU A 418 -6.15 -10.37 -11.99
N ALA A 419 -5.23 -9.52 -12.45
CA ALA A 419 -3.95 -9.95 -13.00
C ALA A 419 -3.13 -10.72 -11.95
N TRP A 420 -3.00 -10.17 -10.73
CA TRP A 420 -2.29 -10.85 -9.64
C TRP A 420 -3.01 -12.11 -9.12
N SER A 421 -4.34 -12.11 -9.08
CA SER A 421 -5.13 -13.32 -8.83
C SER A 421 -4.82 -14.40 -9.87
N SER A 422 -4.81 -14.04 -11.16
CA SER A 422 -4.54 -14.96 -12.27
C SER A 422 -3.13 -15.55 -12.20
N VAL A 423 -2.13 -14.76 -11.78
CA VAL A 423 -0.76 -15.27 -11.51
C VAL A 423 -0.79 -16.38 -10.45
N GLY A 424 -1.57 -16.22 -9.38
CA GLY A 424 -1.76 -17.26 -8.36
C GLY A 424 -2.29 -18.58 -8.94
N GLY A 425 -3.28 -18.50 -9.83
CA GLY A 425 -3.81 -19.66 -10.56
C GLY A 425 -2.77 -20.32 -11.48
N LEU A 426 -1.97 -19.50 -12.20
CA LEU A 426 -0.90 -19.97 -13.08
C LEU A 426 0.21 -20.71 -12.32
N ILE A 427 0.58 -20.25 -11.12
CA ILE A 427 1.58 -20.92 -10.26
C ILE A 427 1.11 -22.34 -9.93
N VAL A 428 -0.14 -22.50 -9.49
CA VAL A 428 -0.69 -23.82 -9.16
C VAL A 428 -0.76 -24.69 -10.40
N TRP A 429 -1.24 -24.15 -11.52
CA TRP A 429 -1.32 -24.86 -12.80
C TRP A 429 0.04 -25.38 -13.26
N ARG A 430 1.13 -24.64 -13.05
CA ARG A 430 2.47 -25.02 -13.49
C ARG A 430 3.16 -26.03 -12.57
N PHE A 431 2.87 -26.00 -11.26
CA PHE A 431 3.61 -26.75 -10.24
C PHE A 431 2.76 -27.73 -9.41
N GLN A 432 1.60 -28.13 -9.95
CA GLN A 432 0.49 -28.92 -9.38
C GLN A 432 0.80 -30.00 -8.32
N SER A 433 2.00 -30.58 -8.30
CA SER A 433 2.39 -31.68 -7.39
C SER A 433 3.35 -31.29 -6.26
N ARG A 434 3.84 -30.03 -6.21
CA ARG A 434 4.90 -29.60 -5.28
C ARG A 434 4.42 -28.45 -4.39
N LEU A 435 3.63 -28.78 -3.36
CA LEU A 435 3.07 -27.76 -2.45
C LEU A 435 4.13 -26.81 -1.85
N LYS A 436 5.27 -27.35 -1.40
CA LYS A 436 6.38 -26.53 -0.87
C LYS A 436 6.92 -25.53 -1.91
N LEU A 437 6.98 -25.94 -3.18
CA LEU A 437 7.41 -25.07 -4.28
C LEU A 437 6.36 -24.01 -4.60
N ILE A 438 5.07 -24.37 -4.58
CA ILE A 438 3.96 -23.41 -4.76
C ILE A 438 4.01 -22.34 -3.68
N LEU A 439 4.19 -22.72 -2.40
CA LEU A 439 4.29 -21.77 -1.29
C LEU A 439 5.50 -20.85 -1.43
N LEU A 440 6.67 -21.40 -1.80
CA LEU A 440 7.88 -20.61 -2.03
C LEU A 440 7.68 -19.59 -3.17
N ILE A 441 7.15 -20.04 -4.32
CA ILE A 441 6.92 -19.17 -5.48
C ILE A 441 5.87 -18.11 -5.17
N CYS A 442 4.80 -18.48 -4.45
CA CYS A 442 3.78 -17.52 -4.01
C CYS A 442 4.41 -16.44 -3.12
N GLY A 443 5.23 -16.81 -2.13
CA GLY A 443 5.95 -15.85 -1.29
C GLY A 443 6.88 -14.91 -2.07
N ILE A 444 7.66 -15.45 -3.03
CA ILE A 444 8.51 -14.64 -3.92
C ILE A 444 7.65 -13.70 -4.77
N THR A 445 6.52 -14.18 -5.28
CA THR A 445 5.61 -13.39 -6.12
C THR A 445 4.97 -12.23 -5.34
N THR A 446 4.59 -12.45 -4.08
CA THR A 446 4.12 -11.38 -3.18
C THR A 446 5.21 -10.34 -2.93
N LEU A 447 6.46 -10.77 -2.74
CA LEU A 447 7.58 -9.84 -2.59
C LEU A 447 7.81 -9.02 -3.86
N VAL A 448 7.72 -9.64 -5.04
CA VAL A 448 7.81 -8.94 -6.34
C VAL A 448 6.69 -7.91 -6.48
N LEU A 449 5.43 -8.28 -6.17
CA LEU A 449 4.30 -7.35 -6.13
C LEU A 449 4.59 -6.16 -5.20
N HIS A 450 5.07 -6.42 -3.98
CA HIS A 450 5.44 -5.36 -3.04
C HIS A 450 6.50 -4.41 -3.63
N GLN A 451 7.56 -4.94 -4.24
CA GLN A 451 8.61 -4.13 -4.85
C GLN A 451 8.09 -3.31 -6.04
N ILE A 452 7.21 -3.88 -6.87
CA ILE A 452 6.58 -3.14 -7.97
C ILE A 452 5.76 -1.97 -7.43
N CYS A 453 4.94 -2.18 -6.40
CA CYS A 453 4.17 -1.11 -5.77
C CYS A 453 5.09 -0.02 -5.17
N LEU A 454 6.18 -0.42 -4.50
CA LEU A 454 7.15 0.52 -3.92
C LEU A 454 7.82 1.38 -5.00
N VAL A 455 8.27 0.76 -6.10
CA VAL A 455 8.92 1.48 -7.21
C VAL A 455 7.95 2.47 -7.85
N ILE A 456 6.72 2.05 -8.19
CA ILE A 456 5.72 2.94 -8.80
C ILE A 456 5.38 4.12 -7.88
N LEU A 457 5.23 3.88 -6.56
CA LEU A 457 4.99 4.95 -5.61
C LEU A 457 6.19 5.91 -5.50
N SER A 458 7.41 5.37 -5.57
CA SER A 458 8.65 6.16 -5.43
C SER A 458 8.95 7.01 -6.66
N THR A 459 8.70 6.50 -7.87
CA THR A 459 9.10 7.16 -9.12
C THR A 459 8.02 8.07 -9.69
N SER A 460 6.75 7.70 -9.54
CA SER A 460 5.64 8.42 -10.17
C SER A 460 4.54 8.81 -9.20
N GLY A 461 4.63 8.49 -7.90
CA GLY A 461 3.54 8.76 -6.95
C GLY A 461 2.32 7.84 -7.11
N GLY A 462 2.43 6.72 -7.84
CA GLY A 462 1.30 5.84 -8.08
C GLY A 462 1.02 4.92 -6.89
N TRP A 463 -0.14 5.06 -6.26
CA TRP A 463 -0.59 4.18 -5.19
C TRP A 463 -1.36 2.97 -5.76
N MET A 464 -0.67 1.84 -5.86
CA MET A 464 -1.23 0.58 -6.35
C MET A 464 -1.87 -0.24 -5.22
N PRO A 465 -2.95 -1.02 -5.49
CA PRO A 465 -3.70 -1.76 -4.47
C PRO A 465 -2.94 -3.02 -4.03
N LEU A 466 -1.88 -2.84 -3.26
CA LEU A 466 -0.97 -3.90 -2.79
C LEU A 466 -1.72 -4.99 -2.02
N VAL A 467 -2.49 -4.61 -1.01
CA VAL A 467 -3.17 -5.55 -0.10
C VAL A 467 -4.24 -6.35 -0.83
N PRO A 468 -5.19 -5.75 -1.58
CA PRO A 468 -6.16 -6.50 -2.38
C PRO A 468 -5.48 -7.45 -3.38
N SER A 469 -4.40 -7.04 -4.03
CA SER A 469 -3.68 -7.86 -5.01
C SER A 469 -2.97 -9.05 -4.35
N GLY A 470 -2.36 -8.82 -3.18
CA GLY A 470 -1.74 -9.89 -2.38
C GLY A 470 -2.77 -10.91 -1.89
N LEU A 471 -3.93 -10.45 -1.42
CA LEU A 471 -5.04 -11.34 -1.04
C LEU A 471 -5.57 -12.12 -2.24
N GLY A 472 -5.75 -11.47 -3.40
CA GLY A 472 -6.17 -12.12 -4.64
C GLY A 472 -5.21 -13.24 -5.07
N LEU A 473 -3.91 -12.96 -5.06
CA LEU A 473 -2.85 -13.95 -5.32
C LEU A 473 -2.93 -15.14 -4.36
N ILE A 474 -3.00 -14.88 -3.05
CA ILE A 474 -3.00 -15.92 -2.01
C ILE A 474 -4.28 -16.76 -2.08
N PHE A 475 -5.45 -16.12 -2.12
CA PHE A 475 -6.75 -16.80 -2.17
C PHE A 475 -6.91 -17.62 -3.44
N THR A 476 -6.44 -17.13 -4.59
CA THR A 476 -6.46 -17.90 -5.84
C THR A 476 -5.52 -19.09 -5.75
N THR A 477 -4.32 -18.93 -5.20
CA THR A 477 -3.34 -20.01 -5.02
C THR A 477 -3.89 -21.12 -4.12
N VAL A 478 -4.50 -20.75 -2.99
CA VAL A 478 -5.10 -21.71 -2.04
C VAL A 478 -6.31 -22.41 -2.66
N SER A 479 -7.26 -21.65 -3.20
CA SER A 479 -8.50 -22.19 -3.81
C SER A 479 -8.19 -23.10 -4.99
N SER A 480 -7.26 -22.69 -5.85
CA SER A 480 -6.81 -23.52 -6.97
C SER A 480 -6.15 -24.80 -6.45
N SER A 481 -5.24 -24.73 -5.48
CA SER A 481 -4.57 -25.93 -4.95
C SER A 481 -5.56 -26.96 -4.39
N ILE A 482 -6.61 -26.50 -3.71
CA ILE A 482 -7.71 -27.34 -3.20
C ILE A 482 -8.49 -27.94 -4.38
N ALA A 483 -8.94 -27.12 -5.33
CA ALA A 483 -9.67 -27.56 -6.50
C ALA A 483 -8.88 -28.60 -7.31
N TYR A 484 -7.58 -28.38 -7.50
CA TYR A 484 -6.70 -29.33 -8.19
C TYR A 484 -6.60 -30.67 -7.45
N LYS A 485 -6.46 -30.66 -6.13
CA LYS A 485 -6.40 -31.88 -5.32
C LYS A 485 -7.71 -32.68 -5.39
N TYR A 486 -8.87 -32.03 -5.28
CA TYR A 486 -10.16 -32.72 -5.30
C TYR A 486 -10.59 -33.16 -6.71
N LEU A 487 -10.46 -32.29 -7.72
CA LEU A 487 -10.96 -32.58 -9.07
C LEU A 487 -10.03 -33.50 -9.87
N PHE A 488 -8.72 -33.50 -9.57
CA PHE A 488 -7.72 -34.18 -10.40
C PHE A 488 -7.01 -35.34 -9.69
N LYS A 489 -6.88 -35.34 -8.35
CA LYS A 489 -6.23 -36.45 -7.62
C LYS A 489 -7.17 -37.62 -7.28
N HIS A 490 -8.49 -37.38 -7.20
CA HIS A 490 -9.48 -38.44 -6.88
C HIS A 490 -9.99 -39.23 -8.10
N LYS A 491 -9.50 -38.97 -9.32
CA LYS A 491 -9.84 -39.73 -10.54
C LYS A 491 -8.65 -40.53 -11.13
N GLN A 492 -7.58 -40.71 -10.35
CA GLN A 492 -6.49 -41.67 -10.62
C GLN A 492 -6.52 -42.71 -9.52
#